data_AF-A0A8J6HXB0-F1
#
_entry.id   AF-A0A8J6HXB0-F1
#
_cell.length_a   1.000
_cell.length_b   1.000
_cell.length_c   1.000
_cell.angle_alpha   90.00
_cell.angle_beta   90.00
_cell.angle_gamma   90.00
#
_symmetry.space_group_name_H-M   'P 1'
#
loop_
_entity.id
_entity.type
_entity.pdbx_description
1 polymer ?
#
loop_
_entity_poly.entity_id
_entity_poly.type
_entity_poly.pdbx_seq_one_letter_code
_entity_poly.pdbx_strand_id
1 'polypeptide(L)'
;MGKDVPITIDIDKPRYDQDTFVGRAKHFYKTANPLNAFVSSKRLEDAHCLVTRYRLKLPLPPGTTEEDLWRAKVLYDSAYHPDTGEKMFVLGRMSFQVPGNMIVTGGMMAFYKSPAGVVFWQWLNQSFNAVVNHTNRSGDATFTNKELVTSYVMATTGAVVTALGLNHALRNAPPLIGRWVPLMAIAVSNFINIPMMRLQELQNGTPVFDDKNNRLGNSTVAARSGILQVIVSRIFMPVPSMGLTPILMDQLDKRGILRKYPWINLPVNVITVGICLTFATPLACAFFKQKAQIAVSKLEPELRANESPYDQDTYWGRARRYFQLANPCNLFVGGDELEENRCLYIKYKCGEPLPKDVTEEDLWRAKALYDSSYNAETGEPIPVLARPAAQLPVNAVLAGGMMAYYKSTPGVVLWQWLNQTYNAFVGYANRGGEVAPTDQQLMTSYALATGTAIGTALALNRLLRNSPPLVGRFVPLAAVAAAHCVSVPLLKAQVLKNGTPIYDDCNAKLGYSKKAAQAGISDAVLYNILYAVPPMVVTPLVMNYLEGRGTLCRYPWLNFPAHVGIAGLCLLLLSPLACAFNRN
;
A
#
# COMPACT_ATOMS: atom_id res chain seq x y z
N MET A 1 6.76 2.57 48.47
CA MET A 1 5.87 3.30 47.54
C MET A 1 5.82 2.52 46.24
N GLY A 2 4.71 1.80 46.01
CA GLY A 2 4.51 1.03 44.79
C GLY A 2 4.49 1.98 43.59
N LYS A 3 5.24 1.67 42.54
CA LYS A 3 5.14 2.38 41.27
C LYS A 3 3.78 1.99 40.68
N ASP A 4 2.81 2.89 40.73
CA ASP A 4 1.56 2.74 40.00
C ASP A 4 1.89 2.53 38.51
N VAL A 5 1.23 1.55 37.88
CA VAL A 5 1.42 1.26 36.45
C VAL A 5 1.02 2.52 35.66
N PRO A 6 1.91 3.11 34.85
CA PRO A 6 1.55 4.24 34.02
C PRO A 6 0.41 3.84 33.08
N ILE A 7 -0.65 4.65 33.00
CA ILE A 7 -1.83 4.48 32.11
C ILE A 7 -1.44 4.60 30.61
N THR A 8 -0.15 4.57 30.28
CA THR A 8 0.44 4.79 28.95
C THR A 8 0.67 3.50 28.16
N ILE A 9 0.47 2.31 28.75
CA ILE A 9 0.68 1.02 28.05
C ILE A 9 -0.59 0.65 27.29
N ASP A 10 -0.48 0.63 25.96
CA ASP A 10 -1.53 0.12 25.07
C ASP A 10 -1.48 -1.42 25.03
N ILE A 11 -2.39 -2.04 25.77
CA ILE A 11 -2.51 -3.50 25.87
C ILE A 11 -3.25 -4.13 24.69
N ASP A 12 -3.80 -3.34 23.77
CA ASP A 12 -4.45 -3.87 22.57
C ASP A 12 -3.42 -4.10 21.45
N LYS A 13 -2.22 -3.51 21.57
CA LYS A 13 -1.08 -3.83 20.71
C LYS A 13 -0.23 -5.00 21.27
N PRO A 14 0.40 -5.81 20.39
CA PRO A 14 1.34 -6.84 20.82
C PRO A 14 2.52 -6.25 21.59
N ARG A 15 2.94 -6.91 22.70
CA ARG A 15 4.10 -6.49 23.53
C ARG A 15 5.40 -6.34 22.73
N TYR A 16 5.57 -7.19 21.73
CA TYR A 16 6.78 -7.26 20.92
C TYR A 16 6.49 -6.75 19.52
N ASP A 17 7.47 -6.07 18.94
CA ASP A 17 7.45 -5.61 17.55
C ASP A 17 7.09 -6.76 16.60
N GLN A 18 6.09 -6.53 15.74
CA GLN A 18 5.63 -7.52 14.77
C GLN A 18 6.33 -7.40 13.41
N ASP A 19 7.14 -6.36 13.18
CA ASP A 19 7.89 -6.21 11.94
C ASP A 19 9.15 -7.08 11.91
N THR A 20 9.78 -7.27 13.05
CA THR A 20 10.92 -8.19 13.20
C THR A 20 10.48 -9.65 13.41
N PHE A 21 11.18 -10.59 12.76
CA PHE A 21 10.92 -12.03 12.92
C PHE A 21 11.07 -12.49 14.38
N VAL A 22 12.10 -11.99 15.08
CA VAL A 22 12.35 -12.34 16.49
C VAL A 22 11.23 -11.83 17.40
N GLY A 23 10.67 -10.64 17.14
CA GLY A 23 9.54 -10.11 17.88
C GLY A 23 8.26 -10.92 17.67
N ARG A 24 7.95 -11.29 16.42
CA ARG A 24 6.86 -12.22 16.09
C ARG A 24 7.02 -13.58 16.77
N ALA A 25 8.22 -14.16 16.71
CA ALA A 25 8.50 -15.45 17.34
C ALA A 25 8.30 -15.39 18.86
N LYS A 26 8.76 -14.33 19.54
CA LYS A 26 8.54 -14.13 20.98
C LYS A 26 7.05 -13.98 21.32
N HIS A 27 6.27 -13.31 20.47
CA HIS A 27 4.82 -13.19 20.64
C HIS A 27 4.15 -14.56 20.57
N PHE A 28 4.35 -15.30 19.48
CA PHE A 28 3.73 -16.62 19.31
C PHE A 28 4.22 -17.66 20.32
N TYR A 29 5.47 -17.58 20.78
CA TYR A 29 5.98 -18.48 21.81
C TYR A 29 5.24 -18.32 23.16
N LYS A 30 4.81 -17.09 23.49
CA LYS A 30 4.02 -16.84 24.70
C LYS A 30 2.56 -17.24 24.53
N THR A 31 1.96 -16.93 23.37
CA THR A 31 0.54 -17.21 23.11
C THR A 31 0.28 -18.71 22.90
N ALA A 32 1.15 -19.40 22.16
CA ALA A 32 1.05 -20.84 21.89
C ALA A 32 1.73 -21.71 22.95
N ASN A 33 2.05 -21.15 24.13
CA ASN A 33 2.69 -21.91 25.20
C ASN A 33 1.76 -23.05 25.68
N PRO A 34 2.17 -24.33 25.59
CA PRO A 34 1.34 -25.47 25.96
C PRO A 34 0.97 -25.49 27.45
N LEU A 35 1.78 -24.85 28.30
CA LEU A 35 1.50 -24.77 29.74
C LEU A 35 0.22 -23.95 30.02
N ASN A 36 -0.14 -23.02 29.14
CA ASN A 36 -1.34 -22.19 29.31
C ASN A 36 -2.63 -23.02 29.15
N ALA A 37 -2.58 -24.16 28.45
CA ALA A 37 -3.73 -25.04 28.29
C ALA A 37 -4.14 -25.74 29.61
N PHE A 38 -3.20 -25.89 30.55
CA PHE A 38 -3.41 -26.57 31.84
C PHE A 38 -3.66 -25.61 33.00
N VAL A 39 -3.82 -24.30 32.74
CA VAL A 39 -4.10 -23.30 33.77
C VAL A 39 -5.55 -23.44 34.26
N SER A 40 -5.75 -23.34 35.58
CA SER A 40 -7.07 -23.46 36.20
C SER A 40 -8.02 -22.34 35.80
N SER A 41 -9.33 -22.64 35.74
CA SER A 41 -10.37 -21.66 35.42
C SER A 41 -10.32 -20.41 36.31
N LYS A 42 -10.03 -20.58 37.60
CA LYS A 42 -9.91 -19.46 38.55
C LYS A 42 -8.81 -18.46 38.16
N ARG A 43 -7.62 -18.96 37.80
CA ARG A 43 -6.52 -18.09 37.33
C ARG A 43 -6.83 -17.38 36.02
N LEU A 44 -7.60 -18.02 35.13
CA LEU A 44 -8.05 -17.41 33.88
C LEU A 44 -9.07 -16.29 34.15
N GLU A 45 -9.98 -16.50 35.09
CA GLU A 45 -10.95 -15.49 35.53
C GLU A 45 -10.28 -14.30 36.23
N ASP A 46 -9.27 -14.55 37.08
CA ASP A 46 -8.47 -13.50 37.71
C ASP A 46 -7.75 -12.64 36.65
N ALA A 47 -7.16 -13.29 35.62
CA ALA A 47 -6.52 -12.61 34.50
C ALA A 47 -7.54 -11.81 33.66
N HIS A 48 -8.72 -12.37 33.40
CA HIS A 48 -9.83 -11.68 32.73
C HIS A 48 -10.29 -10.43 33.48
N CYS A 49 -10.45 -10.54 34.80
CA CYS A 49 -10.82 -9.42 35.66
C CYS A 49 -9.76 -8.30 35.62
N LEU A 50 -8.47 -8.66 35.69
CA LEU A 50 -7.39 -7.69 35.67
C LEU A 50 -7.29 -6.95 34.33
N VAL A 51 -7.35 -7.68 33.20
CA VAL A 51 -7.30 -7.09 31.85
C VAL A 51 -8.51 -6.21 31.59
N THR A 52 -9.71 -6.68 31.95
CA THR A 52 -10.95 -5.90 31.79
C THR A 52 -10.94 -4.63 32.63
N ARG A 53 -10.48 -4.71 33.89
CA ARG A 53 -10.32 -3.52 34.75
C ARG A 53 -9.35 -2.50 34.17
N TYR A 54 -8.23 -2.96 33.61
CA TYR A 54 -7.27 -2.09 32.94
C TYR A 54 -7.88 -1.41 31.70
N ARG A 55 -8.59 -2.16 30.84
CA ARG A 55 -9.31 -1.60 29.68
C ARG A 55 -10.34 -0.54 30.06
N LEU A 56 -11.08 -0.79 31.16
CA LEU A 56 -12.09 0.14 31.69
C LEU A 56 -11.51 1.28 32.52
N LYS A 57 -10.17 1.40 32.65
CA LYS A 57 -9.48 2.41 33.46
C LYS A 57 -9.92 2.43 34.92
N LEU A 58 -10.29 1.27 35.47
CA LEU A 58 -10.67 1.10 36.87
C LEU A 58 -9.42 0.94 37.77
N PRO A 59 -9.51 1.27 39.08
CA PRO A 59 -8.40 1.10 40.01
C PRO A 59 -7.94 -0.37 40.06
N LEU A 60 -6.65 -0.58 39.79
CA LEU A 60 -5.99 -1.88 39.82
C LEU A 60 -5.71 -2.33 41.27
N PRO A 61 -5.59 -3.65 41.54
CA PRO A 61 -5.18 -4.14 42.84
C PRO A 61 -3.85 -3.52 43.31
N PRO A 62 -3.71 -3.15 44.60
CA PRO A 62 -2.50 -2.51 45.12
C PRO A 62 -1.26 -3.37 44.88
N GLY A 63 -0.21 -2.80 44.27
CA GLY A 63 1.05 -3.49 44.00
C GLY A 63 1.13 -4.27 42.68
N THR A 64 0.13 -4.14 41.80
CA THR A 64 0.18 -4.72 40.44
C THR A 64 1.35 -4.10 39.65
N THR A 65 2.27 -4.92 39.14
CA THR A 65 3.37 -4.45 38.30
C THR A 65 3.01 -4.50 36.80
N GLU A 66 3.79 -3.80 35.96
CA GLU A 66 3.65 -3.91 34.50
C GLU A 66 3.81 -5.36 34.00
N GLU A 67 4.71 -6.13 34.61
CA GLU A 67 4.94 -7.52 34.22
C GLU A 67 3.73 -8.40 34.54
N ASP A 68 3.05 -8.15 35.66
CA ASP A 68 1.82 -8.85 36.04
C ASP A 68 0.68 -8.56 35.06
N LEU A 69 0.56 -7.32 34.60
CA LEU A 69 -0.41 -6.94 33.58
C LEU A 69 -0.16 -7.67 32.25
N TRP A 70 1.09 -7.69 31.78
CA TRP A 70 1.44 -8.44 30.57
C TRP A 70 1.26 -9.96 30.74
N ARG A 71 1.50 -10.50 31.93
CA ARG A 71 1.28 -11.92 32.22
C ARG A 71 -0.21 -12.27 32.21
N ALA A 72 -1.04 -11.44 32.83
CA ALA A 72 -2.49 -11.59 32.78
C ALA A 72 -3.01 -11.45 31.35
N LYS A 73 -2.48 -10.52 30.56
CA LYS A 73 -2.82 -10.39 29.14
C LYS A 73 -2.47 -11.66 28.36
N VAL A 74 -1.28 -12.23 28.53
CA VAL A 74 -0.91 -13.48 27.83
C VAL A 74 -1.87 -14.62 28.19
N LEU A 75 -2.27 -14.72 29.46
CA LEU A 75 -3.26 -15.72 29.89
C LEU A 75 -4.64 -15.45 29.29
N TYR A 76 -5.07 -14.19 29.25
CA TYR A 76 -6.31 -13.75 28.63
C TYR A 76 -6.34 -14.09 27.13
N ASP A 77 -5.34 -13.61 26.37
CA ASP A 77 -5.22 -13.82 24.93
C ASP A 77 -5.12 -15.33 24.57
N SER A 78 -4.66 -16.17 25.50
CA SER A 78 -4.55 -17.63 25.29
C SER A 78 -5.86 -18.41 25.50
N ALA A 79 -6.85 -17.83 26.18
CA ALA A 79 -8.04 -18.53 26.65
C ALA A 79 -9.37 -17.87 26.29
N TYR A 80 -9.37 -16.58 25.98
CA TYR A 80 -10.56 -15.81 25.63
C TYR A 80 -10.51 -15.36 24.17
N HIS A 81 -11.66 -15.36 23.51
CA HIS A 81 -11.79 -14.96 22.13
C HIS A 81 -11.54 -13.45 21.98
N PRO A 82 -10.75 -12.98 20.99
CA PRO A 82 -10.41 -11.57 20.85
C PRO A 82 -11.64 -10.68 20.61
N ASP A 83 -12.58 -11.14 19.77
CA ASP A 83 -13.75 -10.32 19.39
C ASP A 83 -14.92 -10.42 20.39
N THR A 84 -15.30 -11.63 20.82
CA THR A 84 -16.46 -11.83 21.71
C THR A 84 -16.12 -11.72 23.20
N GLY A 85 -14.83 -11.82 23.56
CA GLY A 85 -14.39 -11.88 24.96
C GLY A 85 -14.80 -13.17 25.69
N GLU A 86 -15.42 -14.14 25.00
CA GLU A 86 -15.88 -15.38 25.61
C GLU A 86 -14.75 -16.40 25.81
N LYS A 87 -14.90 -17.26 26.82
CA LYS A 87 -13.92 -18.31 27.12
C LYS A 87 -13.96 -19.41 26.05
N MET A 88 -12.85 -19.58 25.34
CA MET A 88 -12.70 -20.58 24.29
C MET A 88 -12.65 -22.01 24.86
N PHE A 89 -13.19 -22.96 24.10
CA PHE A 89 -13.09 -24.38 24.39
C PHE A 89 -11.63 -24.84 24.39
N VAL A 90 -11.21 -25.61 25.40
CA VAL A 90 -9.79 -25.91 25.68
C VAL A 90 -9.08 -26.52 24.46
N LEU A 91 -9.70 -27.48 23.78
CA LEU A 91 -9.11 -28.14 22.61
C LEU A 91 -8.98 -27.21 21.39
N GLY A 92 -9.75 -26.13 21.36
CA GLY A 92 -9.71 -25.13 20.28
C GLY A 92 -8.70 -24.00 20.51
N ARG A 93 -8.08 -23.91 21.69
CA ARG A 93 -7.13 -22.84 22.02
C ARG A 93 -5.81 -23.03 21.27
N MET A 94 -5.19 -21.93 20.85
CA MET A 94 -3.84 -21.95 20.27
C MET A 94 -2.80 -22.58 21.21
N SER A 95 -2.98 -22.47 22.54
CA SER A 95 -2.15 -23.14 23.54
C SER A 95 -2.28 -24.68 23.52
N PHE A 96 -3.41 -25.23 23.10
CA PHE A 96 -3.60 -26.68 22.97
C PHE A 96 -3.18 -27.22 21.58
N GLN A 97 -2.78 -26.35 20.65
CA GLN A 97 -2.38 -26.76 19.31
C GLN A 97 -1.18 -27.73 19.31
N VAL A 98 -0.16 -27.47 20.13
CA VAL A 98 1.01 -28.35 20.26
C VAL A 98 0.64 -29.68 20.94
N PRO A 99 -0.04 -29.71 22.12
CA PRO A 99 -0.53 -30.94 22.75
C PRO A 99 -1.47 -31.79 21.88
N GLY A 100 -2.39 -31.16 21.15
CA GLY A 100 -3.28 -31.87 20.23
C GLY A 100 -2.52 -32.47 19.05
N ASN A 101 -1.72 -31.65 18.36
CA ASN A 101 -0.97 -32.12 17.18
C ASN A 101 0.11 -33.14 17.52
N MET A 102 0.70 -33.13 18.72
CA MET A 102 1.68 -34.16 19.11
C MET A 102 1.02 -35.53 19.28
N ILE A 103 -0.20 -35.59 19.82
CA ILE A 103 -0.96 -36.85 19.96
C ILE A 103 -1.39 -37.36 18.58
N VAL A 104 -2.02 -36.48 17.79
CA VAL A 104 -2.55 -36.83 16.47
C VAL A 104 -1.43 -37.24 15.50
N THR A 105 -0.37 -36.45 15.42
CA THR A 105 0.77 -36.73 14.52
C THR A 105 1.57 -37.93 15.01
N GLY A 106 1.81 -38.05 16.31
CA GLY A 106 2.46 -39.24 16.87
C GLY A 106 1.66 -40.52 16.60
N GLY A 107 0.33 -40.45 16.68
CA GLY A 107 -0.58 -41.54 16.30
C GLY A 107 -0.51 -41.88 14.80
N MET A 108 -0.59 -40.87 13.92
CA MET A 108 -0.43 -41.08 12.46
C MET A 108 0.88 -41.78 12.14
N MET A 109 1.98 -41.41 12.79
CA MET A 109 3.31 -42.00 12.59
C MET A 109 3.44 -43.41 13.19
N ALA A 110 2.79 -43.69 14.32
CA ALA A 110 2.83 -45.01 14.93
C ALA A 110 2.00 -46.04 14.15
N PHE A 111 0.89 -45.61 13.55
CA PHE A 111 -0.11 -46.49 12.93
C PHE A 111 -0.21 -46.37 11.40
N TYR A 112 0.77 -45.75 10.72
CA TYR A 112 0.74 -45.50 9.27
C TYR A 112 0.61 -46.76 8.39
N LYS A 113 0.99 -47.93 8.90
CA LYS A 113 0.94 -49.21 8.18
C LYS A 113 -0.45 -49.85 8.14
N SER A 114 -1.34 -49.51 9.09
CA SER A 114 -2.68 -50.09 9.17
C SER A 114 -3.67 -49.20 8.42
N PRO A 115 -4.41 -49.70 7.41
CA PRO A 115 -5.42 -48.91 6.71
C PRO A 115 -6.49 -48.34 7.67
N ALA A 116 -6.96 -49.15 8.62
CA ALA A 116 -7.92 -48.70 9.64
C ALA A 116 -7.32 -47.63 10.57
N GLY A 117 -6.04 -47.78 10.93
CA GLY A 117 -5.31 -46.77 11.70
C GLY A 117 -5.16 -45.46 10.94
N VAL A 118 -4.80 -45.52 9.65
CA VAL A 118 -4.68 -44.36 8.77
C VAL A 118 -6.01 -43.61 8.68
N VAL A 119 -7.13 -44.31 8.46
CA VAL A 119 -8.46 -43.69 8.42
C VAL A 119 -8.79 -42.99 9.74
N PHE A 120 -8.62 -43.69 10.88
CA PHE A 120 -8.91 -43.15 12.20
C PHE A 120 -8.09 -41.90 12.52
N TRP A 121 -6.78 -41.94 12.31
CA TRP A 121 -5.92 -40.81 12.65
C TRP A 121 -6.06 -39.63 11.69
N GLN A 122 -6.37 -39.85 10.42
CA GLN A 122 -6.70 -38.76 9.48
C GLN A 122 -8.03 -38.09 9.84
N TRP A 123 -9.05 -38.88 10.19
CA TRP A 123 -10.32 -38.38 10.71
C TRP A 123 -10.15 -37.56 11.99
N LEU A 124 -9.36 -38.06 12.95
CA LEU A 124 -9.08 -37.36 14.20
C LEU A 124 -8.32 -36.05 13.95
N ASN A 125 -7.37 -36.05 13.01
CA ASN A 125 -6.63 -34.85 12.61
C ASN A 125 -7.56 -33.78 12.01
N GLN A 126 -8.48 -34.15 11.12
CA GLN A 126 -9.45 -33.19 10.58
C GLN A 126 -10.45 -32.72 11.63
N SER A 127 -10.85 -33.60 12.54
CA SER A 127 -11.76 -33.25 13.64
C SER A 127 -11.12 -32.21 14.56
N PHE A 128 -9.85 -32.41 14.91
CA PHE A 128 -9.08 -31.45 15.71
C PHE A 128 -8.95 -30.10 14.98
N ASN A 129 -8.57 -30.11 13.70
CA ASN A 129 -8.45 -28.88 12.91
C ASN A 129 -9.80 -28.15 12.77
N ALA A 130 -10.92 -28.86 12.61
CA ALA A 130 -12.25 -28.27 12.55
C ALA A 130 -12.62 -27.56 13.86
N VAL A 131 -12.33 -28.18 15.01
CA VAL A 131 -12.57 -27.57 16.34
C VAL A 131 -11.72 -26.32 16.53
N VAL A 132 -10.43 -26.39 16.23
CA VAL A 132 -9.53 -25.22 16.31
C VAL A 132 -10.03 -24.10 15.42
N ASN A 133 -10.38 -24.39 14.16
CA ASN A 133 -10.81 -23.34 13.25
C ASN A 133 -12.20 -22.79 13.60
N HIS A 134 -13.12 -23.60 14.14
CA HIS A 134 -14.41 -23.11 14.64
C HIS A 134 -14.25 -22.18 15.85
N THR A 135 -13.28 -22.48 16.73
CA THR A 135 -13.03 -21.73 17.96
C THR A 135 -12.28 -20.42 17.71
N ASN A 136 -11.45 -20.35 16.65
CA ASN A 136 -10.65 -19.16 16.31
C ASN A 136 -11.22 -18.38 15.10
N ARG A 137 -12.50 -18.55 14.77
CA ARG A 137 -13.16 -17.80 13.68
C ARG A 137 -13.37 -16.34 14.11
N SER A 138 -13.24 -15.39 13.20
CA SER A 138 -13.56 -13.98 13.51
C SER A 138 -15.03 -13.84 13.93
N GLY A 139 -15.31 -12.96 14.89
CA GLY A 139 -16.66 -12.74 15.44
C GLY A 139 -17.69 -12.32 14.40
N ASP A 140 -17.27 -11.58 13.37
CA ASP A 140 -18.10 -11.10 12.26
C ASP A 140 -18.25 -12.11 11.11
N ALA A 141 -17.54 -13.25 11.16
CA ALA A 141 -17.58 -14.24 10.09
C ALA A 141 -18.83 -15.13 10.20
N THR A 142 -19.81 -14.88 9.33
CA THR A 142 -21.04 -15.68 9.17
C THR A 142 -20.78 -16.97 8.40
N PHE A 143 -19.95 -17.87 8.96
CA PHE A 143 -19.83 -19.21 8.40
C PHE A 143 -21.16 -19.94 8.54
N THR A 144 -21.72 -20.38 7.40
CA THR A 144 -22.89 -21.25 7.45
C THR A 144 -22.42 -22.61 7.97
N ASN A 145 -23.11 -23.21 8.94
CA ASN A 145 -22.78 -24.55 9.46
C ASN A 145 -22.57 -25.60 8.33
N LYS A 146 -23.26 -25.42 7.20
CA LYS A 146 -23.09 -26.21 5.97
C LYS A 146 -21.68 -26.12 5.38
N GLU A 147 -21.07 -24.93 5.33
CA GLU A 147 -19.72 -24.73 4.78
C GLU A 147 -18.67 -25.43 5.64
N LEU A 148 -18.81 -25.35 6.97
CA LEU A 148 -17.91 -26.01 7.92
C LEU A 148 -17.98 -27.54 7.79
N VAL A 149 -19.19 -28.11 7.74
CA VAL A 149 -19.40 -29.55 7.53
C VAL A 149 -18.87 -29.98 6.16
N THR A 150 -19.11 -29.20 5.11
CA THR A 150 -18.65 -29.53 3.75
C THR A 150 -17.13 -29.51 3.67
N SER A 151 -16.47 -28.50 4.23
CA SER A 151 -15.01 -28.41 4.33
C SER A 151 -14.43 -29.62 5.06
N TYR A 152 -15.02 -29.96 6.21
CA TYR A 152 -14.59 -31.10 7.02
C TYR A 152 -14.71 -32.44 6.28
N VAL A 153 -15.84 -32.71 5.62
CA VAL A 153 -16.06 -33.95 4.86
C VAL A 153 -15.09 -34.05 3.68
N MET A 154 -14.89 -32.96 2.93
CA MET A 154 -13.96 -32.98 1.79
C MET A 154 -12.51 -33.09 2.22
N ALA A 155 -12.10 -32.37 3.26
CA ALA A 155 -10.74 -32.45 3.78
C ALA A 155 -10.43 -33.84 4.34
N THR A 156 -11.39 -34.47 5.04
CA THR A 156 -11.25 -35.83 5.57
C THR A 156 -11.18 -36.85 4.44
N THR A 157 -12.08 -36.74 3.45
CA THR A 157 -12.08 -37.63 2.29
C THR A 157 -10.79 -37.49 1.48
N GLY A 158 -10.35 -36.27 1.20
CA GLY A 158 -9.10 -36.00 0.49
C GLY A 158 -7.87 -36.52 1.24
N ALA A 159 -7.81 -36.34 2.56
CA ALA A 159 -6.72 -36.87 3.39
C ALA A 159 -6.67 -38.40 3.36
N VAL A 160 -7.81 -39.07 3.56
CA VAL A 160 -7.90 -40.53 3.59
C VAL A 160 -7.60 -41.15 2.23
N VAL A 161 -8.18 -40.61 1.15
CA VAL A 161 -7.92 -41.08 -0.22
C VAL A 161 -6.43 -40.93 -0.56
N THR A 162 -5.84 -39.78 -0.23
CA THR A 162 -4.40 -39.54 -0.47
C THR A 162 -3.54 -40.51 0.33
N ALA A 163 -3.83 -40.70 1.62
CA ALA A 163 -3.03 -41.58 2.47
C ALA A 163 -3.13 -43.05 2.04
N LEU A 164 -4.33 -43.55 1.75
CA LEU A 164 -4.54 -44.93 1.30
C LEU A 164 -3.98 -45.15 -0.11
N GLY A 165 -4.20 -44.20 -1.03
CA GLY A 165 -3.69 -44.26 -2.40
C GLY A 165 -2.17 -44.26 -2.45
N LEU A 166 -1.51 -43.37 -1.72
CA LEU A 166 -0.04 -43.34 -1.63
C LEU A 166 0.52 -44.58 -0.92
N ASN A 167 -0.11 -45.07 0.15
CA ASN A 167 0.30 -46.31 0.79
C ASN A 167 0.20 -47.51 -0.15
N HIS A 168 -0.84 -47.56 -0.99
CA HIS A 168 -0.98 -48.59 -2.01
C HIS A 168 0.09 -48.47 -3.10
N ALA A 169 0.32 -47.26 -3.62
CA ALA A 169 1.30 -46.99 -4.66
C ALA A 169 2.75 -47.25 -4.21
N LEU A 170 3.07 -46.95 -2.94
CA LEU A 170 4.41 -47.08 -2.36
C LEU A 170 4.66 -48.43 -1.67
N ARG A 171 3.81 -49.43 -1.88
CA ARG A 171 3.95 -50.76 -1.26
C ARG A 171 5.30 -51.43 -1.50
N ASN A 172 5.93 -51.13 -2.64
CA ASN A 172 7.22 -51.69 -3.08
C ASN A 172 8.40 -50.72 -2.89
N ALA A 173 8.15 -49.52 -2.37
CA ALA A 173 9.17 -48.49 -2.19
C ALA A 173 9.95 -48.69 -0.87
N PRO A 174 11.17 -48.13 -0.73
CA PRO A 174 11.91 -48.15 0.52
C PRO A 174 11.06 -47.61 1.69
N PRO A 175 11.16 -48.19 2.90
CA PRO A 175 10.36 -47.78 4.07
C PRO A 175 10.49 -46.30 4.43
N LEU A 176 11.61 -45.66 4.07
CA LEU A 176 11.85 -44.24 4.26
C LEU A 176 10.89 -43.35 3.46
N ILE A 177 10.49 -43.77 2.25
CA ILE A 177 9.56 -43.01 1.40
C ILE A 177 8.12 -43.13 1.93
N GLY A 178 7.72 -44.32 2.37
CA GLY A 178 6.40 -44.56 2.97
C GLY A 178 6.14 -43.73 4.25
N ARG A 179 7.19 -43.30 4.95
CA ARG A 179 7.09 -42.45 6.15
C ARG A 179 6.71 -40.99 5.84
N TRP A 180 6.80 -40.55 4.58
CA TRP A 180 6.32 -39.23 4.14
C TRP A 180 4.85 -39.20 3.73
N VAL A 181 4.20 -40.37 3.61
CA VAL A 181 2.78 -40.47 3.24
C VAL A 181 1.86 -39.64 4.17
N PRO A 182 2.04 -39.67 5.51
CA PRO A 182 1.27 -38.80 6.39
C PRO A 182 1.44 -37.31 6.08
N LEU A 183 2.66 -36.86 5.73
CA LEU A 183 2.91 -35.46 5.38
C LEU A 183 2.15 -35.08 4.09
N MET A 184 2.19 -35.93 3.07
CA MET A 184 1.50 -35.68 1.80
C MET A 184 -0.02 -35.63 1.99
N ALA A 185 -0.57 -36.52 2.82
CA ALA A 185 -2.00 -36.50 3.16
C ALA A 185 -2.39 -35.21 3.92
N ILE A 186 -1.54 -34.76 4.85
CA ILE A 186 -1.74 -33.47 5.54
C ILE A 186 -1.63 -32.31 4.55
N ALA A 187 -0.70 -32.35 3.59
CA ALA A 187 -0.55 -31.30 2.60
C ALA A 187 -1.80 -31.16 1.73
N VAL A 188 -2.28 -32.27 1.15
CA VAL A 188 -3.53 -32.29 0.36
C VAL A 188 -4.71 -31.79 1.19
N SER A 189 -4.81 -32.24 2.44
CA SER A 189 -5.86 -31.76 3.33
C SER A 189 -5.80 -30.25 3.58
N ASN A 190 -4.62 -29.67 3.82
CA ASN A 190 -4.47 -28.23 4.03
C ASN A 190 -4.83 -27.44 2.76
N PHE A 191 -4.53 -27.97 1.57
CA PHE A 191 -4.95 -27.39 0.29
C PHE A 191 -6.47 -27.41 0.08
N ILE A 192 -7.21 -28.30 0.74
CA ILE A 192 -8.68 -28.36 0.67
C ILE A 192 -9.31 -27.53 1.79
N ASN A 193 -8.88 -27.75 3.04
CA ASN A 193 -9.50 -27.22 4.23
C ASN A 193 -9.35 -25.69 4.34
N ILE A 194 -8.14 -25.16 4.14
CA ILE A 194 -7.89 -23.72 4.35
C ILE A 194 -8.66 -22.86 3.34
N PRO A 195 -8.63 -23.12 2.02
CA PRO A 195 -9.43 -22.35 1.07
C PRO A 195 -10.93 -22.43 1.33
N MET A 196 -11.45 -23.61 1.68
CA MET A 196 -12.88 -23.76 1.98
C MET A 196 -13.30 -23.01 3.24
N MET A 197 -12.45 -23.01 4.27
CA MET A 197 -12.71 -22.22 5.48
C MET A 197 -12.53 -20.72 5.27
N ARG A 198 -11.93 -20.28 4.17
CA ARG A 198 -11.78 -18.88 3.82
C ARG A 198 -12.48 -18.56 2.49
N LEU A 199 -13.52 -19.32 2.14
CA LEU A 199 -14.22 -19.16 0.87
C LEU A 199 -14.83 -17.77 0.74
N GLN A 200 -15.38 -17.22 1.83
CA GLN A 200 -15.90 -15.85 1.86
C GLN A 200 -14.80 -14.81 1.60
N GLU A 201 -13.58 -15.00 2.11
CA GLU A 201 -12.42 -14.14 1.80
C GLU A 201 -12.01 -14.27 0.31
N LEU A 202 -12.13 -15.46 -0.27
CA LEU A 202 -11.82 -15.70 -1.69
C LEU A 202 -12.88 -15.13 -2.64
N GLN A 203 -14.14 -15.10 -2.22
CA GLN A 203 -15.27 -14.59 -3.01
C GLN A 203 -15.47 -13.08 -2.84
N ASN A 204 -15.45 -12.59 -1.59
CA ASN A 204 -15.78 -11.19 -1.25
C ASN A 204 -14.54 -10.33 -0.96
N GLY A 205 -13.34 -10.94 -0.91
CA GLY A 205 -12.08 -10.28 -0.63
C GLY A 205 -11.77 -10.07 0.86
N THR A 206 -10.50 -9.91 1.19
CA THR A 206 -10.03 -9.47 2.52
C THR A 206 -9.87 -7.96 2.54
N PRO A 207 -10.19 -7.28 3.66
CA PRO A 207 -10.04 -5.84 3.76
C PRO A 207 -8.57 -5.44 3.56
N VAL A 208 -8.33 -4.55 2.60
CA VAL A 208 -7.04 -3.92 2.34
C VAL A 208 -7.07 -2.53 2.94
N PHE A 209 -5.98 -2.20 3.59
CA PHE A 209 -5.77 -0.90 4.19
C PHE A 209 -4.66 -0.20 3.42
N ASP A 210 -4.79 1.11 3.25
CA ASP A 210 -3.65 1.93 2.83
C ASP A 210 -2.59 1.96 3.94
N ASP A 211 -1.43 2.56 3.67
CA ASP A 211 -0.37 2.74 4.67
C ASP A 211 -0.84 3.59 5.88
N LYS A 212 -1.95 4.31 5.71
CA LYS A 212 -2.61 5.19 6.68
C LYS A 212 -3.68 4.45 7.50
N ASN A 213 -3.78 3.13 7.33
CA ASN A 213 -4.72 2.23 8.00
C ASN A 213 -6.22 2.56 7.71
N ASN A 214 -6.51 3.32 6.65
CA ASN A 214 -7.84 3.52 6.11
C ASN A 214 -8.23 2.33 5.23
N ARG A 215 -9.47 1.88 5.35
CA ARG A 215 -9.97 0.76 4.56
C ARG A 215 -10.19 1.21 3.11
N LEU A 216 -9.36 0.69 2.20
CA LEU A 216 -9.48 0.94 0.75
C LEU A 216 -10.63 0.14 0.13
N GLY A 217 -10.92 -1.04 0.70
CA GLY A 217 -11.96 -1.96 0.23
C GLY A 217 -11.54 -3.40 0.45
N ASN A 218 -12.17 -4.36 -0.21
CA ASN A 218 -11.86 -5.79 -0.06
C ASN A 218 -11.16 -6.33 -1.32
N SER A 219 -10.00 -6.98 -1.15
CA SER A 219 -9.22 -7.59 -2.23
C SER A 219 -9.25 -9.12 -2.15
N THR A 220 -9.68 -9.74 -3.25
CA THR A 220 -9.59 -11.19 -3.49
C THR A 220 -8.16 -11.65 -3.81
N VAL A 221 -7.33 -10.81 -4.43
CA VAL A 221 -5.92 -11.12 -4.73
C VAL A 221 -5.09 -11.15 -3.45
N ALA A 222 -5.29 -10.19 -2.56
CA ALA A 222 -4.67 -10.20 -1.24
C ALA A 222 -5.10 -11.45 -0.45
N ALA A 223 -6.39 -11.81 -0.50
CA ALA A 223 -6.92 -13.02 0.12
C ALA A 223 -6.24 -14.28 -0.41
N ARG A 224 -6.16 -14.46 -1.74
CA ARG A 224 -5.49 -15.63 -2.37
C ARG A 224 -4.02 -15.75 -1.96
N SER A 225 -3.28 -14.65 -1.99
CA SER A 225 -1.88 -14.62 -1.60
C SER A 225 -1.69 -14.97 -0.12
N GLY A 226 -2.48 -14.37 0.77
CA GLY A 226 -2.45 -14.67 2.20
C GLY A 226 -2.81 -16.13 2.49
N ILE A 227 -3.86 -16.66 1.85
CA ILE A 227 -4.27 -18.06 1.99
C ILE A 227 -3.15 -19.01 1.54
N LEU A 228 -2.48 -18.71 0.41
CA LEU A 228 -1.36 -19.52 -0.07
C LEU A 228 -0.19 -19.52 0.94
N GLN A 229 0.15 -18.37 1.50
CA GLN A 229 1.18 -18.26 2.55
C GLN A 229 0.82 -19.11 3.78
N VAL A 230 -0.45 -19.08 4.21
CA VAL A 230 -0.92 -19.90 5.33
C VAL A 230 -0.84 -21.40 5.00
N ILE A 231 -1.23 -21.83 3.79
CA ILE A 231 -1.11 -23.22 3.35
C ILE A 231 0.36 -23.67 3.40
N VAL A 232 1.26 -22.86 2.84
CA VAL A 232 2.71 -23.14 2.86
C VAL A 232 3.21 -23.28 4.30
N SER A 233 2.92 -22.31 5.18
CA SER A 233 3.34 -22.37 6.59
C SER A 233 2.81 -23.62 7.30
N ARG A 234 1.54 -24.00 7.07
CA ARG A 234 0.94 -25.21 7.67
C ARG A 234 1.56 -26.51 7.17
N ILE A 235 1.99 -26.57 5.90
CA ILE A 235 2.66 -27.74 5.34
C ILE A 235 4.09 -27.87 5.87
N PHE A 236 4.81 -26.75 6.02
CA PHE A 236 6.18 -26.76 6.52
C PHE A 236 6.28 -26.97 8.04
N MET A 237 5.27 -26.57 8.82
CA MET A 237 5.24 -26.74 10.27
C MET A 237 5.53 -28.18 10.76
N PRO A 238 4.91 -29.25 10.21
CA PRO A 238 5.19 -30.63 10.61
C PRO A 238 6.46 -31.25 9.97
N VAL A 239 7.11 -30.58 9.00
CA VAL A 239 8.27 -31.16 8.29
C VAL A 239 9.42 -31.54 9.24
N PRO A 240 9.83 -30.70 10.22
CA PRO A 240 10.90 -31.06 11.14
C PRO A 240 10.56 -32.29 11.98
N SER A 241 9.34 -32.37 12.52
CA SER A 241 8.91 -33.48 13.36
C SER A 241 8.78 -34.78 12.55
N MET A 242 8.22 -34.71 11.35
CA MET A 242 8.07 -35.86 10.45
C MET A 242 9.38 -36.30 9.80
N GLY A 243 10.38 -35.44 9.68
CA GLY A 243 11.71 -35.80 9.20
C GLY A 243 12.61 -36.40 10.28
N LEU A 244 12.63 -35.81 11.48
CA LEU A 244 13.52 -36.24 12.57
C LEU A 244 13.04 -37.51 13.28
N THR A 245 11.73 -37.64 13.51
CA THR A 245 11.17 -38.78 14.26
C THR A 245 11.46 -40.12 13.60
N PRO A 246 11.35 -40.29 12.25
CA PRO A 246 11.77 -41.50 11.56
C PRO A 246 13.25 -41.87 11.71
N ILE A 247 14.13 -40.88 11.71
CA ILE A 247 15.58 -41.09 11.85
C ILE A 247 15.88 -41.60 13.26
N LEU A 248 15.29 -40.96 14.28
CA LEU A 248 15.40 -41.40 15.66
C LEU A 248 14.86 -42.82 15.84
N MET A 249 13.69 -43.11 15.27
CA MET A 249 13.09 -44.45 15.35
C MET A 249 13.93 -45.51 14.64
N ASP A 250 14.52 -45.20 13.49
CA ASP A 250 15.43 -46.11 12.79
C ASP A 250 16.69 -46.41 13.62
N GLN A 251 17.24 -45.42 14.31
CA GLN A 251 18.37 -45.61 15.23
C GLN A 251 18.00 -46.46 16.45
N LEU A 252 16.80 -46.26 17.02
CA LEU A 252 16.30 -47.06 18.15
C LEU A 252 16.01 -48.51 17.73
N ASP A 253 15.52 -48.72 16.51
CA ASP A 253 15.27 -50.06 15.95
C ASP A 253 16.57 -50.81 15.69
N LYS A 254 17.57 -50.15 15.08
CA LYS A 254 18.93 -50.69 14.88
C LYS A 254 19.61 -51.07 16.19
N ARG A 255 19.32 -50.38 17.28
CA ARG A 255 19.80 -50.70 18.64
C ARG A 255 18.99 -51.78 19.36
N GLY A 256 17.93 -52.31 18.73
CA GLY A 256 17.09 -53.39 19.27
C GLY A 256 16.13 -52.97 20.40
N ILE A 257 16.03 -51.68 20.72
CA ILE A 257 15.23 -51.18 21.85
C ILE A 257 13.74 -51.35 21.56
N LEU A 258 13.31 -51.05 20.33
CA LEU A 258 11.91 -51.20 19.90
C LEU A 258 11.46 -52.67 19.85
N ARG A 259 12.39 -53.59 19.55
CA ARG A 259 12.14 -55.04 19.59
C ARG A 259 12.00 -55.57 21.03
N LYS A 260 12.71 -54.95 21.99
CA LYS A 260 12.64 -55.29 23.43
C LYS A 260 11.42 -54.68 24.13
N TYR A 261 11.01 -53.47 23.75
CA TYR A 261 9.89 -52.75 24.35
C TYR A 261 8.97 -52.13 23.28
N PRO A 262 8.06 -52.91 22.66
CA PRO A 262 7.22 -52.44 21.56
C PRO A 262 6.25 -51.33 21.96
N TRP A 263 5.86 -51.25 23.25
CA TRP A 263 4.97 -50.21 23.77
C TRP A 263 5.60 -48.80 23.76
N ILE A 264 6.93 -48.69 23.71
CA ILE A 264 7.66 -47.41 23.72
C ILE A 264 7.53 -46.67 22.37
N ASN A 265 7.15 -47.38 21.29
CA ASN A 265 7.01 -46.79 19.95
C ASN A 265 6.06 -45.57 19.94
N LEU A 266 4.88 -45.68 20.55
CA LEU A 266 3.92 -44.58 20.58
C LEU A 266 4.39 -43.40 21.46
N PRO A 267 4.80 -43.60 22.74
CA PRO A 267 5.35 -42.53 23.57
C PRO A 267 6.53 -41.79 22.93
N VAL A 268 7.48 -42.49 22.32
CA VAL A 268 8.64 -41.83 21.71
C VAL A 268 8.24 -41.03 20.46
N ASN A 269 7.32 -41.52 19.63
CA ASN A 269 6.78 -40.73 18.52
C ASN A 269 6.12 -39.44 19.04
N VAL A 270 5.21 -39.57 20.01
CA VAL A 270 4.45 -38.44 20.57
C VAL A 270 5.38 -37.41 21.22
N ILE A 271 6.34 -37.84 22.05
CA ILE A 271 7.27 -36.93 22.74
C ILE A 271 8.19 -36.23 21.75
N THR A 272 8.78 -36.96 20.80
CA THR A 272 9.71 -36.38 19.81
C THR A 272 9.00 -35.35 18.94
N VAL A 273 7.79 -35.69 18.47
CA VAL A 273 6.95 -34.76 17.72
C VAL A 273 6.57 -33.55 18.57
N GLY A 274 6.20 -33.74 19.84
CA GLY A 274 5.86 -32.66 20.75
C GLY A 274 7.01 -31.67 20.98
N ILE A 275 8.24 -32.18 21.18
CA ILE A 275 9.43 -31.32 21.31
C ILE A 275 9.63 -30.51 20.03
N CYS A 276 9.57 -31.15 18.86
CA CYS A 276 9.74 -30.46 17.57
C CYS A 276 8.66 -29.41 17.33
N LEU A 277 7.38 -29.74 17.57
CA LEU A 277 6.25 -28.83 17.37
C LEU A 277 6.27 -27.65 18.35
N THR A 278 6.79 -27.84 19.57
CA THR A 278 6.95 -26.75 20.55
C THR A 278 7.75 -25.57 19.98
N PHE A 279 8.76 -25.85 19.15
CA PHE A 279 9.54 -24.83 18.47
C PHE A 279 8.99 -24.51 17.07
N ALA A 280 8.58 -25.52 16.30
CA ALA A 280 8.16 -25.34 14.92
C ALA A 280 6.86 -24.55 14.79
N THR A 281 5.88 -24.73 15.69
CA THR A 281 4.58 -24.05 15.60
C THR A 281 4.71 -22.53 15.77
N PRO A 282 5.38 -21.98 16.81
CA PRO A 282 5.60 -20.54 16.91
C PRO A 282 6.42 -19.96 15.77
N LEU A 283 7.45 -20.68 15.30
CA LEU A 283 8.31 -20.22 14.20
C LEU A 283 7.58 -20.19 12.86
N ALA A 284 6.73 -21.19 12.58
CA ALA A 284 5.91 -21.23 11.38
C ALA A 284 4.86 -20.11 11.36
N CYS A 285 4.25 -19.82 12.52
CA CYS A 285 3.34 -18.67 12.67
C CYS A 285 4.07 -17.32 12.52
N ALA A 286 5.33 -17.22 12.95
CA ALA A 286 6.14 -16.01 12.83
C ALA A 286 6.74 -15.80 11.43
N PHE A 287 6.72 -16.82 10.56
CA PHE A 287 7.36 -16.79 9.25
C PHE A 287 6.77 -15.71 8.34
N PHE A 288 5.44 -15.62 8.29
CA PHE A 288 4.73 -14.57 7.55
C PHE A 288 4.28 -13.45 8.50
N LYS A 289 4.26 -12.21 8.01
CA LYS A 289 3.72 -11.06 8.75
C LYS A 289 2.20 -11.20 8.87
N GLN A 290 1.62 -10.82 10.01
CA GLN A 290 0.15 -10.80 10.19
C GLN A 290 -0.51 -9.74 9.29
N LYS A 291 0.15 -8.58 9.09
CA LYS A 291 -0.19 -7.58 8.07
C LYS A 291 0.78 -7.70 6.90
N ALA A 292 0.30 -8.17 5.76
CA ALA A 292 1.11 -8.30 4.55
C ALA A 292 0.97 -7.04 3.68
N GLN A 293 2.10 -6.57 3.13
CA GLN A 293 2.12 -5.50 2.13
C GLN A 293 1.97 -6.12 0.75
N ILE A 294 1.11 -5.52 -0.08
CA ILE A 294 0.92 -5.90 -1.47
C ILE A 294 1.09 -4.67 -2.34
N ALA A 295 1.85 -4.79 -3.44
CA ALA A 295 2.02 -3.70 -4.38
C ALA A 295 0.66 -3.34 -5.00
N VAL A 296 0.37 -2.03 -5.10
CA VAL A 296 -0.88 -1.51 -5.67
C VAL A 296 -1.12 -2.02 -7.09
N SER A 297 -0.06 -2.22 -7.86
CA SER A 297 -0.09 -2.80 -9.20
C SER A 297 -0.61 -4.25 -9.27
N LYS A 298 -0.70 -4.95 -8.13
CA LYS A 298 -1.22 -6.33 -8.01
C LYS A 298 -2.63 -6.39 -7.43
N LEU A 299 -3.17 -5.28 -6.91
CA LEU A 299 -4.54 -5.19 -6.42
C LEU A 299 -5.56 -5.18 -7.56
N GLU A 300 -6.84 -5.39 -7.27
CA GLU A 300 -7.93 -5.31 -8.25
C GLU A 300 -8.10 -3.90 -8.79
N PRO A 301 -8.54 -3.74 -10.07
CA PRO A 301 -8.81 -2.44 -10.68
C PRO A 301 -9.72 -1.53 -9.85
N GLU A 302 -10.75 -2.12 -9.23
CA GLU A 302 -11.73 -1.43 -8.39
C GLU A 302 -11.12 -0.84 -7.10
N LEU A 303 -9.96 -1.33 -6.65
CA LEU A 303 -9.22 -0.76 -5.51
C LEU A 303 -8.11 0.19 -5.95
N ARG A 304 -7.73 0.16 -7.24
CA ARG A 304 -6.72 1.06 -7.81
C ARG A 304 -7.25 2.45 -8.12
N ALA A 305 -8.55 2.61 -8.40
CA ALA A 305 -9.06 3.86 -8.97
C ALA A 305 -9.31 5.02 -7.98
N ASN A 306 -8.98 4.84 -6.70
CA ASN A 306 -8.69 5.98 -5.81
C ASN A 306 -7.37 6.70 -6.18
N GLU A 307 -6.45 6.03 -6.88
CA GLU A 307 -5.21 6.61 -7.40
C GLU A 307 -5.17 6.62 -8.95
N SER A 308 -4.06 7.07 -9.54
CA SER A 308 -3.84 7.13 -10.99
C SER A 308 -3.74 5.73 -11.60
N PRO A 309 -4.14 5.52 -12.87
CA PRO A 309 -3.89 4.24 -13.57
C PRO A 309 -2.41 3.92 -13.75
N TYR A 310 -1.53 4.91 -13.49
CA TYR A 310 -0.09 4.79 -13.59
C TYR A 310 0.56 4.92 -12.21
N ASP A 311 1.60 4.11 -11.97
CA ASP A 311 2.43 4.15 -10.77
C ASP A 311 3.14 5.51 -10.63
N GLN A 312 2.66 6.33 -9.68
CA GLN A 312 3.17 7.68 -9.45
C GLN A 312 4.52 7.72 -8.74
N ASP A 313 5.02 6.61 -8.20
CA ASP A 313 6.36 6.54 -7.62
C ASP A 313 7.43 6.48 -8.73
N THR A 314 7.06 5.96 -9.89
CA THR A 314 7.93 5.91 -11.06
C THR A 314 7.90 7.20 -11.88
N TYR A 315 9.06 7.58 -12.44
CA TYR A 315 9.17 8.69 -13.39
C TYR A 315 8.18 8.55 -14.56
N TRP A 316 8.11 7.36 -15.16
CA TRP A 316 7.29 7.12 -16.35
C TRP A 316 5.79 7.10 -16.05
N GLY A 317 5.37 6.69 -14.85
CA GLY A 317 3.96 6.79 -14.48
C GLY A 317 3.50 8.23 -14.24
N ARG A 318 4.35 9.07 -13.64
CA ARG A 318 4.09 10.53 -13.56
C ARG A 318 4.01 11.18 -14.93
N ALA A 319 4.93 10.84 -15.84
CA ALA A 319 4.93 11.36 -17.20
C ALA A 319 3.65 10.97 -17.98
N ARG A 320 3.21 9.71 -17.89
CA ARG A 320 1.98 9.24 -18.54
C ARG A 320 0.73 9.92 -17.99
N ARG A 321 0.65 10.10 -16.67
CA ARG A 321 -0.45 10.87 -16.04
C ARG A 321 -0.49 12.31 -16.55
N TYR A 322 0.66 12.96 -16.66
CA TYR A 322 0.73 14.32 -17.20
C TYR A 322 0.18 14.40 -18.63
N PHE A 323 0.59 13.50 -19.52
CA PHE A 323 0.09 13.46 -20.89
C PHE A 323 -1.43 13.27 -20.97
N GLN A 324 -2.00 12.47 -20.07
CA GLN A 324 -3.43 12.24 -20.03
C GLN A 324 -4.21 13.50 -19.62
N LEU A 325 -3.70 14.26 -18.65
CA LEU A 325 -4.32 15.49 -18.15
C LEU A 325 -4.11 16.68 -19.09
N ALA A 326 -2.91 16.78 -19.68
CA ALA A 326 -2.52 17.86 -20.58
C ALA A 326 -2.94 17.62 -22.03
N ASN A 327 -3.71 16.55 -22.31
CA ASN A 327 -4.17 16.24 -23.66
C ASN A 327 -5.04 17.39 -24.21
N PRO A 328 -4.63 18.07 -25.29
CA PRO A 328 -5.39 19.18 -25.87
C PRO A 328 -6.78 18.79 -26.35
N CYS A 329 -7.02 17.50 -26.68
CA CYS A 329 -8.35 17.02 -27.06
C CYS A 329 -9.39 17.22 -25.95
N ASN A 330 -8.96 17.24 -24.68
CA ASN A 330 -9.85 17.45 -23.55
C ASN A 330 -10.46 18.87 -23.51
N LEU A 331 -9.88 19.84 -24.24
CA LEU A 331 -10.45 21.20 -24.38
C LEU A 331 -11.78 21.21 -25.16
N PHE A 332 -11.98 20.24 -26.06
CA PHE A 332 -13.11 20.20 -26.99
C PHE A 332 -14.27 19.32 -26.49
N VAL A 333 -14.13 18.75 -25.29
CA VAL A 333 -15.17 17.95 -24.65
C VAL A 333 -16.34 18.86 -24.24
N GLY A 334 -17.57 18.46 -24.62
CA GLY A 334 -18.78 19.20 -24.33
C GLY A 334 -19.10 19.26 -22.83
N GLY A 335 -19.85 20.28 -22.41
CA GLY A 335 -20.26 20.44 -21.01
C GLY A 335 -21.08 19.26 -20.49
N ASP A 336 -21.96 18.71 -21.32
CA ASP A 336 -22.81 17.57 -20.98
C ASP A 336 -21.99 16.28 -20.79
N GLU A 337 -21.05 16.00 -21.71
CA GLU A 337 -20.11 14.85 -21.58
C GLU A 337 -19.26 14.99 -20.31
N LEU A 338 -18.85 16.21 -19.97
CA LEU A 338 -18.04 16.47 -18.79
C LEU A 338 -18.80 16.20 -17.49
N GLU A 339 -20.05 16.66 -17.39
CA GLU A 339 -20.89 16.39 -16.22
C GLU A 339 -21.29 14.91 -16.11
N GLU A 340 -21.49 14.21 -17.22
CA GLU A 340 -21.74 12.76 -17.22
C GLU A 340 -20.55 11.99 -16.65
N ASN A 341 -19.34 12.28 -17.14
CA ASN A 341 -18.10 11.68 -16.65
C ASN A 341 -17.83 12.05 -15.18
N ARG A 342 -18.14 13.28 -14.76
CA ARG A 342 -18.09 13.69 -13.35
C ARG A 342 -19.05 12.88 -12.49
N CYS A 343 -20.31 12.73 -12.91
CA CYS A 343 -21.30 11.94 -12.19
C CYS A 343 -20.85 10.47 -12.06
N LEU A 344 -20.32 9.90 -13.14
CA LEU A 344 -19.80 8.53 -13.16
C LEU A 344 -18.65 8.34 -12.15
N TYR A 345 -17.68 9.25 -12.15
CA TYR A 345 -16.55 9.20 -11.22
C TYR A 345 -16.97 9.43 -9.76
N ILE A 346 -17.90 10.34 -9.49
CA ILE A 346 -18.43 10.59 -8.14
C ILE A 346 -19.18 9.36 -7.62
N LYS A 347 -20.03 8.72 -8.44
CA LYS A 347 -20.72 7.48 -8.04
C LYS A 347 -19.74 6.38 -7.65
N TYR A 348 -18.69 6.20 -8.46
CA TYR A 348 -17.61 5.28 -8.15
C TYR A 348 -16.92 5.63 -6.81
N LYS A 349 -16.57 6.91 -6.61
CA LYS A 349 -15.94 7.39 -5.36
C LYS A 349 -16.82 7.18 -4.13
N CYS A 350 -18.14 7.28 -4.27
CA CYS A 350 -19.12 7.06 -3.20
C CYS A 350 -19.43 5.57 -2.95
N GLY A 351 -18.88 4.65 -3.75
CA GLY A 351 -19.16 3.21 -3.64
C GLY A 351 -20.56 2.81 -4.11
N GLU A 352 -21.20 3.64 -4.95
CA GLU A 352 -22.50 3.32 -5.52
C GLU A 352 -22.38 2.31 -6.68
N PRO A 353 -23.39 1.46 -6.91
CA PRO A 353 -23.37 0.49 -8.01
C PRO A 353 -23.29 1.20 -9.35
N LEU A 354 -22.25 0.87 -10.13
CA LEU A 354 -22.05 1.39 -11.48
C LEU A 354 -23.00 0.72 -12.49
N PRO A 355 -23.35 1.40 -13.60
CA PRO A 355 -24.06 0.78 -14.72
C PRO A 355 -23.29 -0.42 -15.28
N LYS A 356 -23.99 -1.49 -15.69
CA LYS A 356 -23.39 -2.77 -16.10
C LYS A 356 -22.56 -2.70 -17.40
N ASP A 357 -22.73 -1.63 -18.14
CA ASP A 357 -22.14 -1.33 -19.44
C ASP A 357 -20.84 -0.50 -19.34
N VAL A 358 -20.49 0.02 -18.17
CA VAL A 358 -19.28 0.83 -17.96
C VAL A 358 -18.05 -0.06 -17.86
N THR A 359 -17.09 0.16 -18.74
CA THR A 359 -15.81 -0.56 -18.72
C THR A 359 -14.78 0.14 -17.82
N GLU A 360 -13.69 -0.57 -17.48
CA GLU A 360 -12.58 0.01 -16.71
C GLU A 360 -11.95 1.22 -17.42
N GLU A 361 -11.82 1.16 -18.74
CA GLU A 361 -11.27 2.26 -19.55
C GLU A 361 -12.15 3.51 -19.49
N ASP A 362 -13.47 3.33 -19.46
CA ASP A 362 -14.44 4.42 -19.35
C ASP A 362 -14.32 5.11 -17.98
N LEU A 363 -14.12 4.36 -16.91
CA LEU A 363 -13.90 4.92 -15.57
C LEU A 363 -12.59 5.71 -15.49
N TRP A 364 -11.52 5.18 -16.08
CA TRP A 364 -10.22 5.88 -16.14
C TRP A 364 -10.29 7.15 -16.99
N ARG A 365 -11.03 7.11 -18.10
CA ARG A 365 -11.30 8.29 -18.92
C ARG A 365 -12.12 9.33 -18.14
N ALA A 366 -13.16 8.89 -17.43
CA ALA A 366 -13.99 9.76 -16.61
C ALA A 366 -13.18 10.44 -15.50
N LYS A 367 -12.32 9.70 -14.80
CA LYS A 367 -11.39 10.26 -13.82
C LYS A 367 -10.42 11.27 -14.43
N ALA A 368 -9.83 10.96 -15.58
CA ALA A 368 -8.90 11.88 -16.25
C ALA A 368 -9.59 13.18 -16.70
N LEU A 369 -10.82 13.08 -17.21
CA LEU A 369 -11.64 14.24 -17.56
C LEU A 369 -12.00 15.06 -16.32
N TYR A 370 -12.34 14.39 -15.22
CA TYR A 370 -12.60 15.04 -13.94
C TYR A 370 -11.37 15.79 -13.41
N ASP A 371 -10.23 15.11 -13.25
CA ASP A 371 -8.97 15.68 -12.77
C ASP A 371 -8.44 16.83 -13.67
N SER A 372 -8.77 16.81 -14.97
CA SER A 372 -8.35 17.86 -15.92
C SER A 372 -9.29 19.07 -15.97
N SER A 373 -10.50 18.97 -15.43
CA SER A 373 -11.54 19.99 -15.62
C SER A 373 -12.15 20.52 -14.34
N TYR A 374 -11.96 19.83 -13.21
CA TYR A 374 -12.46 20.24 -11.90
C TYR A 374 -11.32 20.33 -10.90
N ASN A 375 -11.44 21.27 -9.96
CA ASN A 375 -10.50 21.42 -8.88
C ASN A 375 -10.62 20.23 -7.92
N ALA A 376 -9.51 19.57 -7.60
CA ALA A 376 -9.49 18.35 -6.79
C ALA A 376 -9.97 18.57 -5.33
N GLU A 377 -9.80 19.78 -4.80
CA GLU A 377 -10.14 20.11 -3.41
C GLU A 377 -11.53 20.75 -3.29
N THR A 378 -11.87 21.70 -4.17
CA THR A 378 -13.16 22.40 -4.12
C THR A 378 -14.27 21.71 -4.91
N GLY A 379 -13.91 20.86 -5.89
CA GLY A 379 -14.85 20.24 -6.81
C GLY A 379 -15.47 21.21 -7.83
N GLU A 380 -15.04 22.47 -7.84
CA GLU A 380 -15.53 23.50 -8.76
C GLU A 380 -14.92 23.36 -10.17
N PRO A 381 -15.66 23.72 -11.23
CA PRO A 381 -15.15 23.65 -12.60
C PRO A 381 -14.03 24.67 -12.81
N ILE A 382 -12.92 24.21 -13.39
CA ILE A 382 -11.78 25.04 -13.76
C ILE A 382 -12.12 25.78 -15.08
N PRO A 383 -11.94 27.11 -15.14
CA PRO A 383 -12.08 27.87 -16.38
C PRO A 383 -11.26 27.26 -17.51
N VAL A 384 -11.80 27.24 -18.74
CA VAL A 384 -11.21 26.53 -19.89
C VAL A 384 -9.73 26.87 -20.10
N LEU A 385 -9.35 28.16 -20.04
CA LEU A 385 -7.97 28.61 -20.23
C LEU A 385 -7.02 28.22 -19.08
N ALA A 386 -7.55 27.86 -17.91
CA ALA A 386 -6.78 27.44 -16.74
C ALA A 386 -6.68 25.91 -16.59
N ARG A 387 -7.38 25.13 -17.43
CA ARG A 387 -7.30 23.67 -17.44
C ARG A 387 -5.90 23.21 -17.86
N PRO A 388 -5.39 22.09 -17.32
CA PRO A 388 -4.11 21.51 -17.75
C PRO A 388 -3.99 21.32 -19.27
N ALA A 389 -5.08 20.94 -19.94
CA ALA A 389 -5.15 20.80 -21.40
C ALA A 389 -4.89 22.12 -22.18
N ALA A 390 -5.21 23.28 -21.58
CA ALA A 390 -4.99 24.61 -22.17
C ALA A 390 -3.55 25.11 -22.00
N GLN A 391 -2.84 24.62 -21.00
CA GLN A 391 -1.52 25.16 -20.64
C GLN A 391 -0.50 24.95 -21.77
N LEU A 392 -0.50 23.79 -22.42
CA LEU A 392 0.43 23.50 -23.52
C LEU A 392 0.24 24.46 -24.71
N PRO A 393 -0.96 24.60 -25.32
CA PRO A 393 -1.14 25.52 -26.44
C PRO A 393 -0.94 26.99 -26.06
N VAL A 394 -1.39 27.42 -24.88
CA VAL A 394 -1.23 28.82 -24.44
C VAL A 394 0.24 29.15 -24.15
N ASN A 395 0.96 28.29 -23.42
CA ASN A 395 2.38 28.50 -23.13
C ASN A 395 3.25 28.44 -24.39
N ALA A 396 2.89 27.65 -25.39
CA ALA A 396 3.57 27.65 -26.68
C ALA A 396 3.50 29.03 -27.37
N VAL A 397 2.31 29.67 -27.33
CA VAL A 397 2.10 31.01 -27.89
C VAL A 397 2.87 32.08 -27.09
N LEU A 398 2.77 32.04 -25.75
CA LEU A 398 3.44 33.00 -24.87
C LEU A 398 4.97 32.91 -24.97
N ALA A 399 5.52 31.69 -24.90
CA ALA A 399 6.95 31.45 -25.08
C ALA A 399 7.41 31.88 -26.48
N GLY A 400 6.64 31.50 -27.52
CA GLY A 400 6.93 31.88 -28.89
C GLY A 400 6.96 33.40 -29.10
N GLY A 401 6.01 34.12 -28.51
CA GLY A 401 5.94 35.59 -28.55
C GLY A 401 7.08 36.28 -27.82
N MET A 402 7.40 35.83 -26.59
CA MET A 402 8.53 36.35 -25.83
C MET A 402 9.86 36.22 -26.60
N MET A 403 10.06 35.11 -27.32
CA MET A 403 11.27 34.85 -28.10
C MET A 403 11.26 35.53 -29.46
N ALA A 404 10.13 35.60 -30.16
CA ALA A 404 10.05 36.24 -31.47
C ALA A 404 10.26 37.76 -31.38
N TYR A 405 9.83 38.38 -30.28
CA TYR A 405 9.85 39.84 -30.10
C TYR A 405 10.83 40.32 -29.03
N TYR A 406 11.84 39.50 -28.66
CA TYR A 406 12.80 39.80 -27.59
C TYR A 406 13.58 41.12 -27.77
N LYS A 407 13.75 41.61 -29.00
CA LYS A 407 14.44 42.87 -29.31
C LYS A 407 13.54 44.11 -29.21
N SER A 408 12.23 43.95 -29.35
CA SER A 408 11.28 45.06 -29.41
C SER A 408 10.87 45.43 -28.00
N THR A 409 11.17 46.65 -27.54
CA THR A 409 10.77 47.11 -26.19
C THR A 409 9.25 46.95 -25.95
N PRO A 410 8.35 47.39 -26.86
CA PRO A 410 6.92 47.15 -26.71
C PRO A 410 6.56 45.66 -26.71
N GLY A 411 7.24 44.85 -27.53
CA GLY A 411 7.01 43.41 -27.60
C GLY A 411 7.42 42.70 -26.31
N VAL A 412 8.59 43.02 -25.76
CA VAL A 412 9.09 42.47 -24.49
C VAL A 412 8.12 42.78 -23.36
N VAL A 413 7.68 44.05 -23.25
CA VAL A 413 6.72 44.47 -22.22
C VAL A 413 5.40 43.69 -22.36
N LEU A 414 4.84 43.65 -23.58
CA LEU A 414 3.57 42.99 -23.85
C LEU A 414 3.61 41.49 -23.52
N TRP A 415 4.60 40.76 -24.05
CA TRP A 415 4.65 39.31 -23.90
C TRP A 415 5.02 38.87 -22.48
N GLN A 416 5.87 39.64 -21.78
CA GLN A 416 6.14 39.39 -20.36
C GLN A 416 4.90 39.66 -19.51
N TRP A 417 4.17 40.75 -19.77
CA TRP A 417 2.92 41.05 -19.08
C TRP A 417 1.86 39.98 -19.32
N LEU A 418 1.66 39.54 -20.56
CA LEU A 418 0.72 38.47 -20.90
C LEU A 418 1.08 37.16 -20.19
N ASN A 419 2.38 36.81 -20.16
CA ASN A 419 2.86 35.61 -19.48
C ASN A 419 2.59 35.65 -17.97
N GLN A 420 2.91 36.77 -17.30
CA GLN A 420 2.64 36.89 -15.86
C GLN A 420 1.15 36.96 -15.54
N THR A 421 0.35 37.59 -16.41
CA THR A 421 -1.12 37.61 -16.29
C THR A 421 -1.71 36.21 -16.39
N TYR A 422 -1.26 35.41 -17.38
CA TYR A 422 -1.70 34.03 -17.54
C TYR A 422 -1.30 33.16 -16.34
N ASN A 423 -0.06 33.27 -15.87
CA ASN A 423 0.40 32.52 -14.69
C ASN A 423 -0.39 32.87 -13.43
N ALA A 424 -0.71 34.15 -13.21
CA ALA A 424 -1.55 34.58 -12.09
C ALA A 424 -2.98 34.02 -12.20
N PHE A 425 -3.56 34.03 -13.41
CA PHE A 425 -4.88 33.47 -13.68
C PHE A 425 -4.94 31.96 -13.44
N VAL A 426 -4.00 31.19 -13.98
CA VAL A 426 -3.90 29.74 -13.78
C VAL A 426 -3.70 29.41 -12.30
N GLY A 427 -2.84 30.14 -11.61
CA GLY A 427 -2.59 29.97 -10.18
C GLY A 427 -3.83 30.27 -9.32
N TYR A 428 -4.60 31.30 -9.66
CA TYR A 428 -5.85 31.62 -8.96
C TYR A 428 -6.94 30.56 -9.20
N ALA A 429 -7.09 30.08 -10.44
CA ALA A 429 -8.09 29.08 -10.81
C ALA A 429 -7.80 27.69 -10.22
N ASN A 430 -6.52 27.33 -10.06
CA ASN A 430 -6.07 26.04 -9.52
C ASN A 430 -5.65 26.13 -8.03
N ARG A 431 -6.18 27.10 -7.27
CA ARG A 431 -5.86 27.26 -5.86
C ARG A 431 -6.41 26.11 -5.00
N GLY A 432 -5.65 25.69 -3.99
CA GLY A 432 -6.12 24.77 -2.94
C GLY A 432 -6.98 25.49 -1.88
N GLY A 433 -7.80 24.73 -1.16
CA GLY A 433 -8.80 25.17 -0.20
C GLY A 433 -8.34 25.35 1.25
N GLU A 434 -7.21 24.77 1.69
CA GLU A 434 -6.84 24.84 3.12
C GLU A 434 -6.31 26.22 3.58
N VAL A 435 -5.59 26.95 2.72
CA VAL A 435 -5.06 28.30 3.02
C VAL A 435 -5.07 29.14 1.75
N ALA A 436 -6.22 29.75 1.44
CA ALA A 436 -6.34 30.62 0.28
C ALA A 436 -5.52 31.91 0.46
N PRO A 437 -4.71 32.34 -0.53
CA PRO A 437 -3.99 33.60 -0.46
C PRO A 437 -4.98 34.77 -0.43
N THR A 438 -4.68 35.79 0.38
CA THR A 438 -5.52 37.00 0.44
C THR A 438 -5.46 37.75 -0.90
N ASP A 439 -6.54 38.42 -1.32
CA ASP A 439 -6.57 39.23 -2.55
C ASP A 439 -5.41 40.23 -2.64
N GLN A 440 -5.06 40.86 -1.50
CA GLN A 440 -3.92 41.76 -1.41
C GLN A 440 -2.59 41.04 -1.71
N GLN A 441 -2.42 39.79 -1.27
CA GLN A 441 -1.22 39.00 -1.54
C GLN A 441 -1.15 38.58 -3.01
N LEU A 442 -2.28 38.19 -3.61
CA LEU A 442 -2.37 37.85 -5.02
C LEU A 442 -1.99 39.05 -5.90
N MET A 443 -2.57 40.21 -5.62
CA MET A 443 -2.27 41.46 -6.35
C MET A 443 -0.82 41.91 -6.18
N THR A 444 -0.29 41.82 -4.95
CA THR A 444 1.12 42.20 -4.67
C THR A 444 2.08 41.25 -5.38
N SER A 445 1.81 39.95 -5.36
CA SER A 445 2.65 38.95 -6.05
C SER A 445 2.63 39.16 -7.55
N TYR A 446 1.45 39.36 -8.16
CA TYR A 446 1.32 39.62 -9.59
C TYR A 446 2.05 40.91 -10.02
N ALA A 447 1.86 42.02 -9.27
CA ALA A 447 2.53 43.28 -9.58
C ALA A 447 4.06 43.17 -9.51
N LEU A 448 4.57 42.52 -8.46
CA LEU A 448 6.01 42.29 -8.29
C LEU A 448 6.58 41.32 -9.33
N ALA A 449 5.87 40.24 -9.66
CA ALA A 449 6.26 39.29 -10.70
C ALA A 449 6.39 39.98 -12.07
N THR A 450 5.37 40.78 -12.41
CA THR A 450 5.31 41.54 -13.67
C THR A 450 6.42 42.58 -13.74
N GLY A 451 6.60 43.37 -12.68
CA GLY A 451 7.68 44.35 -12.58
C GLY A 451 9.06 43.71 -12.66
N THR A 452 9.26 42.58 -11.99
CA THR A 452 10.53 41.84 -12.01
C THR A 452 10.81 41.24 -13.39
N ALA A 453 9.82 40.63 -14.03
CA ALA A 453 9.98 40.06 -15.38
C ALA A 453 10.35 41.14 -16.40
N ILE A 454 9.57 42.23 -16.45
CA ILE A 454 9.78 43.33 -17.41
C ILE A 454 11.11 44.04 -17.10
N GLY A 455 11.36 44.37 -15.83
CA GLY A 455 12.58 45.04 -15.41
C GLY A 455 13.83 44.24 -15.74
N THR A 456 13.83 42.95 -15.43
CA THR A 456 14.95 42.03 -15.74
C THR A 456 15.16 41.91 -17.25
N ALA A 457 14.07 41.75 -18.03
CA ALA A 457 14.17 41.64 -19.48
C ALA A 457 14.74 42.90 -20.12
N LEU A 458 14.26 44.09 -19.71
CA LEU A 458 14.75 45.37 -20.24
C LEU A 458 16.19 45.67 -19.81
N ALA A 459 16.55 45.38 -18.57
CA ALA A 459 17.90 45.57 -18.06
C ALA A 459 18.90 44.66 -18.79
N LEU A 460 18.60 43.36 -18.92
CA LEU A 460 19.46 42.43 -19.64
C LEU A 460 19.56 42.76 -21.13
N ASN A 461 18.46 43.15 -21.78
CA ASN A 461 18.49 43.60 -23.18
C ASN A 461 19.37 44.84 -23.39
N ARG A 462 19.41 45.77 -22.42
CA ARG A 462 20.32 46.92 -22.47
C ARG A 462 21.79 46.50 -22.27
N LEU A 463 22.06 45.62 -21.30
CA LEU A 463 23.40 45.14 -20.99
C LEU A 463 23.99 44.29 -22.14
N LEU A 464 23.15 43.48 -22.79
CA LEU A 464 23.55 42.54 -23.84
C LEU A 464 23.48 43.16 -25.25
N ARG A 465 23.29 44.48 -25.37
CA ARG A 465 23.12 45.16 -26.67
C ARG A 465 24.31 44.94 -27.64
N ASN A 466 25.50 44.78 -27.08
CA ASN A 466 26.74 44.55 -27.84
C ASN A 466 27.16 43.07 -27.90
N SER A 467 26.34 42.16 -27.36
CA SER A 467 26.61 40.72 -27.36
C SER A 467 26.06 40.04 -28.63
N PRO A 468 26.52 38.82 -28.96
CA PRO A 468 25.97 38.05 -30.07
C PRO A 468 24.45 37.90 -29.97
N PRO A 469 23.70 37.93 -31.09
CA PRO A 469 22.23 37.86 -31.08
C PRO A 469 21.67 36.65 -30.34
N LEU A 470 22.41 35.53 -30.34
CA LEU A 470 22.06 34.31 -29.63
C LEU A 470 21.89 34.53 -28.12
N VAL A 471 22.76 35.35 -27.51
CA VAL A 471 22.75 35.61 -26.06
C VAL A 471 21.49 36.38 -25.66
N GLY A 472 21.06 37.35 -26.49
CA GLY A 472 19.84 38.12 -26.28
C GLY A 472 18.57 37.27 -26.32
N ARG A 473 18.57 36.13 -27.03
CA ARG A 473 17.41 35.22 -27.11
C ARG A 473 17.13 34.47 -25.81
N PHE A 474 18.10 34.37 -24.91
CA PHE A 474 17.92 33.75 -23.59
C PHE A 474 17.40 34.73 -22.52
N VAL A 475 17.28 36.02 -22.83
CA VAL A 475 16.78 37.04 -21.90
C VAL A 475 15.38 36.72 -21.35
N PRO A 476 14.42 36.23 -22.15
CA PRO A 476 13.11 35.85 -21.62
C PRO A 476 13.16 34.77 -20.54
N LEU A 477 14.08 33.78 -20.64
CA LEU A 477 14.25 32.74 -19.63
C LEU A 477 14.70 33.32 -18.30
N ALA A 478 15.70 34.20 -18.32
CA ALA A 478 16.19 34.85 -17.11
C ALA A 478 15.11 35.73 -16.46
N ALA A 479 14.33 36.45 -17.27
CA ALA A 479 13.23 37.28 -16.80
C ALA A 479 12.10 36.47 -16.15
N VAL A 480 11.69 35.35 -16.76
CA VAL A 480 10.67 34.45 -16.21
C VAL A 480 11.16 33.76 -14.94
N ALA A 481 12.42 33.29 -14.92
CA ALA A 481 13.01 32.69 -13.73
C ALA A 481 13.08 33.68 -12.55
N ALA A 482 13.52 34.91 -12.79
CA ALA A 482 13.56 35.97 -11.77
C ALA A 482 12.16 36.26 -11.21
N ALA A 483 11.14 36.31 -12.08
CA ALA A 483 9.76 36.53 -11.65
C ALA A 483 9.23 35.38 -10.76
N HIS A 484 9.53 34.11 -11.09
CA HIS A 484 9.13 32.96 -10.27
C HIS A 484 9.82 32.93 -8.90
N CYS A 485 11.09 33.34 -8.81
CA CYS A 485 11.80 33.47 -7.54
C CYS A 485 11.14 34.48 -6.58
N VAL A 486 10.43 35.47 -7.12
CA VAL A 486 9.72 36.49 -6.32
C VAL A 486 8.27 36.06 -6.05
N SER A 487 7.54 35.62 -7.07
CA SER A 487 6.10 35.43 -6.99
C SER A 487 5.67 34.21 -6.18
N VAL A 488 6.40 33.08 -6.31
CA VAL A 488 6.03 31.82 -5.65
C VAL A 488 6.17 31.90 -4.12
N PRO A 489 7.28 32.42 -3.55
CA PRO A 489 7.37 32.59 -2.10
C PRO A 489 6.34 33.58 -1.55
N LEU A 490 6.00 34.62 -2.30
CA LEU A 490 4.99 35.62 -1.90
C LEU A 490 3.57 35.02 -1.85
N LEU A 491 3.19 34.23 -2.86
CA LEU A 491 1.89 33.55 -2.88
C LEU A 491 1.77 32.53 -1.74
N LYS A 492 2.88 31.89 -1.37
CA LYS A 492 2.94 30.94 -0.26
C LYS A 492 3.46 31.56 1.03
N ALA A 493 3.39 32.89 1.19
CA ALA A 493 3.93 33.59 2.36
C ALA A 493 3.22 33.18 3.67
N GLN A 494 1.91 32.90 3.62
CA GLN A 494 1.18 32.38 4.78
C GLN A 494 1.65 30.97 5.15
N VAL A 495 1.92 30.12 4.15
CA VAL A 495 2.47 28.78 4.34
C VAL A 495 3.90 28.82 4.91
N LEU A 496 4.72 29.79 4.50
CA LEU A 496 6.03 30.07 5.10
C LEU A 496 5.94 30.49 6.57
N LYS A 497 4.94 31.32 6.90
CA LYS A 497 4.73 31.82 8.27
C LYS A 497 4.15 30.76 9.20
N ASN A 498 3.15 30.02 8.73
CA ASN A 498 2.36 29.07 9.51
C ASN A 498 2.93 27.65 9.47
N GLY A 499 3.75 27.32 8.46
CA GLY A 499 4.24 25.98 8.17
C GLY A 499 3.24 25.17 7.33
N THR A 500 3.72 24.09 6.70
CA THR A 500 2.85 23.09 6.07
C THR A 500 2.55 21.98 7.08
N PRO A 501 1.35 21.39 7.06
CA PRO A 501 1.05 20.24 7.90
C PRO A 501 2.00 19.10 7.53
N ILE A 502 2.67 18.53 8.52
CA ILE A 502 3.39 17.27 8.39
C ILE A 502 2.49 16.17 8.93
N TYR A 503 2.43 15.09 8.19
CA TYR A 503 1.74 13.88 8.56
C TYR A 503 2.78 12.81 8.90
N ASP A 504 2.49 11.97 9.90
CA ASP A 504 3.26 10.75 10.11
C ASP A 504 2.89 9.71 9.05
N ASP A 505 3.57 8.56 9.09
CA ASP A 505 3.28 7.43 8.21
C ASP A 505 1.83 6.90 8.37
N CYS A 506 1.13 7.24 9.47
CA CYS A 506 -0.27 6.92 9.74
C CYS A 506 -1.24 8.03 9.30
N ASN A 507 -0.77 9.05 8.56
CA ASN A 507 -1.51 10.26 8.16
C ASN A 507 -2.06 11.08 9.33
N ALA A 508 -1.55 10.88 10.54
CA ALA A 508 -1.87 11.70 11.69
C ALA A 508 -1.07 13.00 11.59
N LYS A 509 -1.76 14.14 11.73
CA LYS A 509 -1.12 15.47 11.67
C LYS A 509 -0.14 15.62 12.85
N LEU A 510 1.15 15.48 12.58
CA LEU A 510 2.25 15.66 13.54
C LEU A 510 2.39 17.12 13.98
N GLY A 511 1.89 18.06 13.17
CA GLY A 511 1.96 19.49 13.42
C GLY A 511 2.24 20.26 12.14
N TYR A 512 2.69 21.52 12.26
CA TYR A 512 3.10 22.33 11.13
C TYR A 512 4.61 22.52 11.11
N SER A 513 5.23 22.36 9.95
CA SER A 513 6.67 22.57 9.76
C SER A 513 6.98 23.66 8.75
N LYS A 514 7.78 24.62 9.20
CA LYS A 514 8.30 25.69 8.35
C LYS A 514 9.42 25.21 7.43
N LYS A 515 10.19 24.18 7.84
CA LYS A 515 11.25 23.59 7.01
C LYS A 515 10.66 22.82 5.83
N ALA A 516 9.59 22.05 6.06
CA ALA A 516 8.88 21.36 4.99
C ALA A 516 8.23 22.36 4.03
N ALA A 517 7.64 23.45 4.56
CA ALA A 517 7.11 24.54 3.75
C ALA A 517 8.20 25.18 2.86
N GLN A 518 9.38 25.46 3.41
CA GLN A 518 10.51 26.01 2.65
C GLN A 518 10.98 25.07 1.54
N ALA A 519 11.10 23.77 1.83
CA ALA A 519 11.48 22.75 0.84
C ALA A 519 10.45 22.68 -0.29
N GLY A 520 9.16 22.55 0.02
CA GLY A 520 8.10 22.49 -1.01
C GLY A 520 7.95 23.78 -1.84
N ILE A 521 8.28 24.94 -1.27
CA ILE A 521 8.33 26.21 -2.02
C ILE A 521 9.57 26.26 -2.92
N SER A 522 10.72 25.82 -2.42
CA SER A 522 11.94 25.70 -3.22
C SER A 522 11.73 24.77 -4.42
N ASP A 523 11.11 23.61 -4.19
CA ASP A 523 10.79 22.65 -5.24
C ASP A 523 9.80 23.21 -6.26
N ALA A 524 8.80 23.99 -5.81
CA ALA A 524 7.87 24.67 -6.71
C ALA A 524 8.54 25.76 -7.56
N VAL A 525 9.48 26.52 -6.99
CA VAL A 525 10.28 27.51 -7.75
C VAL A 525 11.15 26.79 -8.78
N LEU A 526 11.86 25.76 -8.37
CA LEU A 526 12.73 24.97 -9.24
C LEU A 526 11.93 24.32 -10.39
N TYR A 527 10.77 23.74 -10.08
CA TYR A 527 9.86 23.17 -11.06
C TYR A 527 9.42 24.20 -12.11
N ASN A 528 8.95 25.38 -11.69
CA ASN A 528 8.51 26.43 -12.62
C ASN A 528 9.64 26.90 -13.55
N ILE A 529 10.87 26.99 -13.03
CA ILE A 529 12.06 27.33 -13.82
C ILE A 529 12.37 26.20 -14.81
N LEU A 530 12.46 24.95 -14.34
CA LEU A 530 12.76 23.78 -15.17
C LEU A 530 11.71 23.55 -16.25
N TYR A 531 10.44 23.87 -16.00
CA TYR A 531 9.38 23.81 -17.00
C TYR A 531 9.60 24.81 -18.14
N ALA A 532 10.10 26.01 -17.85
CA ALA A 532 10.37 27.05 -18.84
C ALA A 532 11.66 26.82 -19.65
N VAL A 533 12.62 26.07 -19.10
CA VAL A 533 13.96 25.86 -19.71
C VAL A 533 13.89 25.19 -21.10
N PRO A 534 13.23 24.03 -21.31
CA PRO A 534 13.24 23.37 -22.61
C PRO A 534 12.77 24.25 -23.78
N PRO A 535 11.58 24.88 -23.75
CA PRO A 535 11.13 25.73 -24.84
C PRO A 535 11.99 26.98 -25.00
N MET A 536 12.50 27.57 -23.91
CA MET A 536 13.26 28.82 -23.96
C MET A 536 14.76 28.63 -24.21
N VAL A 537 15.27 27.40 -24.23
CA VAL A 537 16.67 27.09 -24.60
C VAL A 537 16.76 26.49 -26.00
N VAL A 538 15.92 25.50 -26.30
CA VAL A 538 15.97 24.79 -27.59
C VAL A 538 15.48 25.68 -28.72
N THR A 539 14.38 26.43 -28.51
CA THR A 539 13.82 27.28 -29.56
C THR A 539 14.81 28.35 -30.05
N PRO A 540 15.51 29.11 -29.18
CA PRO A 540 16.56 30.04 -29.62
C PRO A 540 17.67 29.40 -30.44
N LEU A 541 18.14 28.21 -30.05
CA LEU A 541 19.22 27.49 -30.74
C LEU A 541 18.77 27.05 -32.15
N VAL A 542 17.58 26.45 -32.25
CA VAL A 542 17.00 26.02 -33.53
C VAL A 542 16.75 27.23 -34.43
N MET A 543 16.16 28.30 -33.89
CA MET A 543 15.90 29.52 -34.66
C MET A 543 17.19 30.21 -35.12
N ASN A 544 18.24 30.21 -34.30
CA ASN A 544 19.55 30.74 -34.71
C ASN A 544 20.17 29.92 -35.86
N TYR A 545 20.00 28.59 -35.82
CA TYR A 545 20.42 27.73 -36.92
C TYR A 545 19.62 27.97 -38.21
N LEU A 546 18.30 28.11 -38.12
CA LEU A 546 17.42 28.38 -39.26
C LEU A 546 17.67 29.75 -39.91
N GLU A 547 18.01 30.76 -39.11
CA GLU A 547 18.42 32.09 -39.60
C GLU A 547 19.76 32.03 -40.31
N GLY A 548 20.73 31.28 -39.77
CA GLY A 548 22.04 31.10 -40.39
C GLY A 548 21.98 30.44 -41.78
N ARG A 549 20.89 29.73 -42.10
CA ARG A 549 20.63 29.14 -43.43
C ARG A 549 19.77 30.01 -44.35
N GLY A 550 19.34 31.20 -43.92
CA GLY A 550 18.54 32.13 -44.73
C GLY A 550 17.06 31.77 -44.89
N THR A 551 16.58 30.70 -44.24
CA THR A 551 15.19 30.23 -44.36
C THR A 551 14.17 31.28 -43.88
N LEU A 552 14.46 31.97 -42.77
CA LEU A 552 13.58 33.01 -42.22
C LEU A 552 13.68 34.34 -42.97
N CYS A 553 14.78 34.60 -43.68
CA CYS A 553 14.90 35.78 -44.54
C CYS A 553 14.00 35.68 -45.78
N ARG A 554 13.76 34.46 -46.27
CA ARG A 554 12.88 34.20 -47.42
C ARG A 554 11.39 34.27 -47.08
N TYR A 555 11.01 33.95 -45.83
CA TYR A 555 9.63 33.97 -45.36
C TYR A 555 9.51 34.62 -43.97
N PRO A 556 9.50 35.96 -43.88
CA PRO A 556 9.46 36.68 -42.59
C PRO A 556 8.21 36.38 -41.75
N TRP A 557 7.08 36.08 -42.40
CA TRP A 557 5.82 35.73 -41.74
C TRP A 557 5.90 34.42 -40.96
N LEU A 558 6.86 33.54 -41.27
CA LEU A 558 7.05 32.26 -40.60
C LEU A 558 7.75 32.41 -39.23
N ASN A 559 8.33 33.58 -38.93
CA ASN A 559 9.12 33.79 -37.72
C ASN A 559 8.33 33.48 -36.44
N PHE A 560 7.14 34.06 -36.27
CA PHE A 560 6.31 33.82 -35.08
C PHE A 560 5.73 32.39 -35.04
N PRO A 561 5.11 31.86 -36.11
CA PRO A 561 4.65 30.47 -36.15
C PRO A 561 5.75 29.43 -35.88
N ALA A 562 6.98 29.66 -36.36
CA ALA A 562 8.11 28.77 -36.11
C ALA A 562 8.52 28.78 -34.63
N HIS A 563 8.58 29.95 -33.99
CA HIS A 563 8.84 30.04 -32.54
C HIS A 563 7.75 29.31 -31.74
N VAL A 564 6.47 29.50 -32.07
CA VAL A 564 5.35 28.82 -31.40
C VAL A 564 5.40 27.31 -31.60
N GLY A 565 5.63 26.85 -32.83
CA GLY A 565 5.68 25.42 -33.15
C GLY A 565 6.82 24.69 -32.45
N ILE A 566 8.04 25.27 -32.47
CA ILE A 566 9.20 24.66 -31.79
C ILE A 566 9.01 24.70 -30.27
N ALA A 567 8.53 25.81 -29.71
CA ALA A 567 8.24 25.92 -28.28
C ALA A 567 7.18 24.89 -27.85
N GLY A 568 6.11 24.73 -28.64
CA GLY A 568 5.06 23.74 -28.39
C GLY A 568 5.58 22.30 -28.44
N LEU A 569 6.45 21.98 -29.40
CA LEU A 569 7.06 20.64 -29.50
C LEU A 569 8.01 20.37 -28.33
N CYS A 570 8.77 21.38 -27.88
CA CYS A 570 9.61 21.27 -26.69
C CYS A 570 8.77 21.08 -25.43
N LEU A 571 7.67 21.83 -25.28
CA LEU A 571 6.73 21.63 -24.18
C LEU A 571 6.12 20.22 -24.23
N LEU A 572 5.69 19.73 -25.38
CA LEU A 572 5.09 18.41 -25.50
C LEU A 572 6.06 17.27 -25.17
N LEU A 573 7.31 17.34 -25.65
CA LEU A 573 8.28 16.24 -25.49
C LEU A 573 9.09 16.33 -24.20
N LEU A 574 9.37 17.54 -23.71
CA LEU A 574 10.35 17.77 -22.64
C LEU A 574 9.73 18.28 -21.34
N SER A 575 8.50 18.82 -21.33
CA SER A 575 7.83 19.16 -20.06
C SER A 575 7.53 17.96 -19.14
N PRO A 576 7.29 16.73 -19.63
CA PRO A 576 7.14 15.57 -18.74
C PRO A 576 8.41 15.26 -17.94
N LEU A 577 9.59 15.59 -18.48
CA LEU A 577 10.87 15.47 -17.75
C LEU A 577 10.88 16.37 -16.52
N ALA A 578 10.36 17.60 -16.63
CA ALA A 578 10.28 18.53 -15.52
C ALA A 578 9.19 18.16 -14.51
N CYS A 579 8.01 17.73 -14.98
CA CYS A 579 6.89 17.30 -14.12
C CYS A 579 7.22 16.07 -13.29
N ALA A 580 8.01 15.13 -13.83
CA ALA A 580 8.38 13.93 -13.10
C ALA A 580 9.38 14.18 -11.95
N PHE A 581 9.98 15.36 -11.82
CA PHE A 581 10.78 15.73 -10.64
C PHE A 581 9.94 16.20 -9.45
N ASN A 582 8.67 16.60 -9.69
CA ASN A 582 7.79 17.06 -8.63
C ASN A 582 7.18 15.84 -7.92
N ARG A 583 7.55 15.62 -6.65
CA ARG A 583 7.13 14.50 -5.80
C ARG A 583 5.98 14.86 -4.83
N ASN A 584 5.34 16.01 -5.03
CA ASN A 584 4.28 16.50 -4.13
C ASN A 584 3.10 15.55 -4.02
#